data_AF-A0A6J4U8A3-F1
#
_entry.id   AF-A0A6J4U8A3-F1
#
_cell.length_a   1.000
_cell.length_b   1.000
_cell.length_c   1.000
_cell.angle_alpha   90.00
_cell.angle_beta   90.00
_cell.angle_gamma   90.00
#
_symmetry.space_group_name_H-M   'P 1'
#
loop_
_entity.id
_entity.type
_entity.pdbx_description
1 polymer ?
#
loop_
_entity_poly.entity_id
_entity_poly.type
_entity_poly.pdbx_seq_one_letter_code
_entity_poly.pdbx_strand_id
1 'polypeptide(L)'
;MARVNRLIELLQQDQPTFGERAPALTHEAGVTAAQTPYDYLIVEFEHHPFDMVGLRAFMRGLVDGGPTRSGHRTPPVVVTLPA
;
A
#
# COMPACT_ATOMS: atom_id res chain seq x y z
N MET A 1 -2.70 -17.52 -13.50
CA MET A 1 -2.40 -17.37 -12.06
C MET A 1 -2.42 -15.88 -11.76
N ALA A 2 -3.14 -15.45 -10.72
CA ALA A 2 -3.12 -14.05 -10.28
C ALA A 2 -1.69 -13.66 -9.83
N ARG A 3 -1.28 -12.42 -10.09
CA ARG A 3 0.04 -11.93 -9.64
C ARG A 3 0.02 -11.73 -8.13
N VAL A 4 1.20 -11.79 -7.49
CA VAL A 4 1.32 -11.43 -6.06
C VAL A 4 0.98 -9.94 -5.84
N ASN A 5 1.32 -9.10 -6.82
CA ASN A 5 1.06 -7.65 -6.79
C ASN A 5 -0.08 -7.34 -7.76
N ARG A 6 -1.23 -6.92 -7.22
CA ARG A 6 -2.42 -6.54 -7.99
C ARG A 6 -2.13 -5.44 -9.02
N LEU A 7 -1.32 -4.45 -8.68
CA LEU A 7 -1.02 -3.33 -9.57
C LEU A 7 -0.36 -3.81 -10.86
N ILE A 8 0.55 -4.79 -10.78
CA ILE A 8 1.17 -5.40 -11.96
C ILE A 8 0.13 -6.13 -12.81
N GLU A 9 -0.82 -6.82 -12.18
CA GLU A 9 -1.90 -7.50 -12.89
C GLU A 9 -2.78 -6.53 -13.67
N LEU A 10 -3.20 -5.43 -13.05
CA LEU A 10 -4.02 -4.38 -13.68
C LEU A 10 -3.28 -3.71 -14.84
N LEU A 11 -2.00 -3.35 -14.63
CA LEU A 11 -1.18 -2.72 -15.68
C LEU A 11 -0.94 -3.67 -16.87
N GLN A 12 -0.78 -4.97 -16.64
CA GLN A 12 -0.65 -5.96 -17.72
C GLN A 12 -1.93 -6.16 -18.53
N GLN A 13 -3.07 -5.72 -17.99
CA GLN A 13 -4.37 -5.77 -18.65
C GLN A 13 -4.76 -4.40 -19.25
N ASP A 14 -3.81 -3.45 -19.32
CA ASP A 14 -4.04 -2.08 -19.78
C ASP A 14 -5.20 -1.37 -19.04
N GLN A 15 -5.42 -1.71 -17.76
CA GLN A 15 -6.43 -1.05 -16.93
C GLN A 15 -5.88 0.23 -16.30
N PRO A 16 -6.69 1.30 -16.20
CA PRO A 16 -6.34 2.46 -15.41
C PRO A 16 -6.23 2.07 -13.93
N THR A 17 -5.29 2.69 -13.22
CA THR A 17 -5.06 2.42 -11.80
C THR A 17 -5.05 3.69 -10.98
N PHE A 18 -5.65 3.66 -9.80
CA PHE A 18 -5.80 4.82 -8.93
C PHE A 18 -5.09 4.59 -7.60
N GLY A 19 -4.21 5.52 -7.22
CA GLY A 19 -3.48 5.49 -5.96
C GLY A 19 -3.96 6.55 -4.99
N GLU A 20 -3.72 6.30 -3.71
CA GLU A 20 -3.97 7.25 -2.61
C GLU A 20 -2.74 7.33 -1.70
N ARG A 21 -2.56 8.44 -0.99
CA ARG A 21 -1.48 8.54 -0.01
C ARG A 21 -1.78 7.66 1.20
N ALA A 22 -0.75 7.00 1.72
CA ALA A 22 -0.83 6.32 3.00
C ALA A 22 -1.19 7.38 4.08
N PRO A 23 -2.12 7.08 5.00
CA PRO A 23 -2.59 8.06 5.98
C PRO A 23 -1.49 8.37 7.01
N ALA A 24 -1.29 7.48 7.99
CA ALA A 24 -0.22 7.56 8.97
C ALA A 24 0.60 6.28 8.94
N LEU A 25 1.89 6.37 9.22
CA LEU A 25 2.78 5.21 9.27
C LEU A 25 2.69 4.49 10.63
N THR A 26 1.48 4.03 10.98
CA THR A 26 1.22 3.24 12.20
C THR A 26 0.60 1.89 11.85
N HIS A 27 0.60 0.96 12.81
CA HIS A 27 -0.01 -0.35 12.62
C HIS A 27 -1.53 -0.25 12.40
N GLU A 28 -2.24 0.53 13.21
CA GLU A 28 -3.70 0.69 13.13
C GLU A 28 -4.13 1.32 11.80
N ALA A 29 -3.34 2.30 11.33
CA ALA A 29 -3.51 2.90 10.02
C ALA A 29 -3.31 1.87 8.90
N GLY A 30 -2.31 0.99 9.04
CA GLY A 30 -2.10 -0.14 8.13
C GLY A 30 -3.28 -1.13 8.12
N VAL A 31 -3.79 -1.53 9.29
CA VAL A 31 -4.96 -2.44 9.38
C VAL A 31 -6.16 -1.85 8.64
N THR A 32 -6.42 -0.56 8.83
CA THR A 32 -7.51 0.14 8.15
C THR A 32 -7.25 0.26 6.64
N ALA A 33 -6.03 0.62 6.26
CA ALA A 33 -5.64 0.81 4.86
C ALA A 33 -5.59 -0.49 4.05
N ALA A 34 -5.52 -1.67 4.71
CA ALA A 34 -5.58 -2.97 4.03
C ALA A 34 -6.87 -3.15 3.21
N GLN A 35 -7.95 -2.48 3.61
CA GLN A 35 -9.26 -2.49 2.94
C GLN A 35 -9.49 -1.28 2.03
N THR A 36 -8.42 -0.57 1.67
CA THR A 36 -8.48 0.58 0.76
C THR A 36 -9.26 0.26 -0.53
N PRO A 37 -10.09 1.20 -1.02
CA PRO A 37 -10.75 1.05 -2.32
C PRO A 37 -9.79 1.32 -3.50
N TYR A 38 -8.63 1.91 -3.24
CA TYR A 38 -7.63 2.25 -4.25
C TYR A 38 -6.76 1.05 -4.64
N ASP A 39 -6.14 1.11 -5.82
CA ASP A 39 -5.35 0.00 -6.37
C ASP A 39 -3.97 -0.12 -5.72
N TYR A 40 -3.45 0.98 -5.17
CA TYR A 40 -2.18 1.03 -4.45
C TYR A 40 -2.13 2.23 -3.48
N LEU A 41 -1.16 2.20 -2.58
CA LEU A 41 -0.90 3.26 -1.61
C LEU A 41 0.47 3.90 -1.85
N ILE A 42 0.58 5.21 -1.60
CA ILE A 42 1.82 5.98 -1.74
C ILE A 42 2.30 6.41 -0.36
N VAL A 43 3.48 5.97 0.05
CA VAL A 43 4.19 6.49 1.22
C VAL A 43 5.08 7.65 0.77
N GLU A 44 4.84 8.82 1.33
CA GLU A 44 5.57 10.05 0.99
C GLU A 44 6.79 10.20 1.91
N PHE A 45 8.00 10.13 1.36
CA PHE A 45 9.25 10.46 2.04
C PHE A 45 10.00 11.63 1.39
N GLU A 46 9.59 12.10 0.21
CA GLU A 46 10.20 13.28 -0.43
C GLU A 46 9.93 14.53 0.40
N HIS A 47 8.72 14.66 0.94
CA HIS A 47 8.26 15.84 1.70
C HIS A 47 7.99 15.56 3.18
N HIS A 48 8.28 14.36 3.68
CA HIS A 48 8.04 13.95 5.06
C HIS A 48 9.24 13.20 5.63
N PRO A 49 9.36 13.06 6.97
CA PRO A 49 10.46 12.33 7.58
C PRO A 49 10.61 10.91 7.05
N PHE A 50 11.85 10.49 6.85
CA PHE A 50 12.19 9.11 6.47
C PHE A 50 12.01 8.15 7.68
N ASP A 51 10.75 7.85 8.00
CA ASP A 51 10.36 7.02 9.14
C ASP A 51 10.21 5.54 8.74
N MET A 52 11.34 4.82 8.78
CA MET A 52 11.37 3.38 8.51
C MET A 52 10.75 2.53 9.62
N VAL A 53 10.69 3.05 10.86
CA VAL A 53 10.06 2.36 11.99
C VAL A 53 8.55 2.36 11.80
N GLY A 54 7.98 3.53 11.47
CA GLY A 54 6.59 3.69 11.10
C GLY A 54 6.24 2.88 9.85
N LEU A 55 7.06 2.93 8.79
CA LEU A 55 6.82 2.14 7.58
C LEU A 55 6.72 0.64 7.91
N ARG A 56 7.62 0.11 8.75
CA ARG A 56 7.55 -1.29 9.18
C ARG A 56 6.26 -1.60 9.95
N ALA A 57 5.82 -0.72 10.85
CA ALA A 57 4.59 -0.87 11.60
C ALA A 57 3.36 -0.86 10.67
N PHE A 58 3.33 0.09 9.74
CA PHE A 58 2.29 0.21 8.71
C PHE A 58 2.20 -1.03 7.83
N MET A 59 3.33 -1.50 7.29
CA MET A 59 3.37 -2.72 6.47
C MET A 59 2.92 -3.97 7.23
N ARG A 60 3.20 -4.05 8.55
CA ARG A 60 2.65 -5.11 9.41
C ARG A 60 1.13 -4.99 9.53
N GLY A 61 0.61 -3.78 9.75
CA GLY A 61 -0.82 -3.53 9.79
C GLY A 61 -1.53 -3.93 8.50
N LEU A 62 -0.94 -3.63 7.33
CA LEU A 62 -1.50 -4.06 6.03
C LEU A 62 -1.64 -5.58 5.93
N VAL A 63 -0.68 -6.34 6.46
CA VAL A 63 -0.73 -7.81 6.49
C VAL A 63 -1.83 -8.30 7.42
N ASP A 64 -1.94 -7.71 8.61
CA ASP A 64 -2.87 -8.15 9.64
C ASP A 64 -4.33 -7.75 9.33
N GLY A 65 -4.54 -6.66 8.59
CA GLY A 65 -5.86 -6.23 8.10
C GLY A 65 -6.28 -6.82 6.75
N GLY A 66 -5.38 -7.55 6.08
CA GLY A 66 -5.66 -8.27 4.84
C GLY A 66 -6.44 -9.57 5.07
N PRO A 67 -6.81 -10.29 3.99
CA PRO A 67 -6.55 -9.98 2.59
C PRO A 67 -7.35 -8.76 2.11
N THR A 68 -6.89 -8.13 1.04
CA THR A 68 -7.57 -7.00 0.40
C THR A 68 -8.90 -7.41 -0.22
N ARG A 69 -9.68 -6.43 -0.66
CA ARG A 69 -10.94 -6.62 -1.41
C ARG A 69 -10.80 -7.49 -2.67
N SER A 70 -9.60 -7.61 -3.22
CA SER A 70 -9.30 -8.48 -4.38
C SER A 70 -8.58 -9.78 -4.02
N GLY A 71 -8.53 -10.14 -2.73
CA GLY A 71 -7.92 -11.37 -2.26
C GLY A 71 -6.39 -11.37 -2.17
N HIS A 72 -5.73 -10.22 -2.37
CA HIS A 72 -4.28 -10.11 -2.25
C HIS A 72 -3.87 -9.96 -0.77
N ARG A 73 -2.66 -10.38 -0.41
CA ARG A 73 -2.21 -10.33 1.00
C ARG A 73 -2.17 -8.90 1.55
N THR A 74 -1.74 -7.93 0.75
CA THR A 74 -1.69 -6.50 1.07
C THR A 74 -2.01 -5.70 -0.20
N PRO A 75 -2.44 -4.43 -0.09
CA PRO A 75 -2.38 -3.53 -1.22
C PRO A 75 -0.91 -3.31 -1.62
N PRO A 76 -0.61 -3.06 -2.90
CA PRO A 76 0.68 -2.58 -3.34
C PRO A 76 1.02 -1.23 -2.68
N VAL A 77 2.27 -1.05 -2.28
CA VAL A 77 2.78 0.19 -1.69
C VAL A 77 3.94 0.69 -2.56
N VAL A 78 3.86 1.96 -2.96
CA VAL A 78 4.93 2.70 -3.62
C VAL A 78 5.47 3.72 -2.61
N VAL A 79 6.78 3.90 -2.57
CA VAL A 79 7.44 4.82 -1.64
C VAL A 79 8.19 5.86 -2.47
N THR A 80 7.97 7.15 -2.22
CA THR A 80 8.75 8.21 -2.87
C THR A 80 10.18 8.24 -2.28
N LEU A 81 11.12 8.82 -3.03
CA LEU A 81 12.51 8.89 -2.57
C LEU A 81 12.63 9.93 -1.43
N PRO A 82 13.40 9.66 -0.37
CA PRO A 82 13.71 10.68 0.62
C PRO A 82 14.56 11.81 -0.01
N ALA A 83 14.32 13.05 0.45
CA ALA A 83 15.11 14.22 0.08
C ALA A 83 16.56 14.17 0.59
#